data_AF-A0A2V9AJI2-F1
#
_entry.id   AF-A0A2V9AJI2-F1
#
_cell.length_a   1.000
_cell.length_b   1.000
_cell.length_c   1.000
_cell.angle_alpha   90.00
_cell.angle_beta   90.00
_cell.angle_gamma   90.00
#
_symmetry.space_group_name_H-M   'P 1'
#
loop_
_entity.id
_entity.type
_entity.pdbx_description
1 polymer ?
#
loop_
_entity_poly.entity_id
_entity_poly.type
_entity_poly.pdbx_seq_one_letter_code
_entity_poly.pdbx_strand_id
1 'polypeptide(L)'
;MPAKQMASSHAMKRFFRAFAIFHAGAFRWVLQELFLWRLRREKMRVVMLTLDTMVMDNDEALQREGCDPTYKKVKGFQPLHLIWEGKIVDAIFRRGKRHSNYGHDVEKMIRGIVSLIRTRYDASVSIIVRLDAGFFDAKNFALLDDLGIGFVATGKVYDPIKEKVQAIPKKKWKEYANERQVWSYARFSYQCESWKKAYRALYTRPQYDDQQRLLEFARPDNIILTNLVSGEPVLERMPRAVREYWEEDTSLIYHHHQRGADELPHRGL
;
A
#
# COMPACT_ATOMS: atom_id res chain seq x y z
N MET A 1 -4.83 47.10 -12.14
CA MET A 1 -4.67 45.69 -12.55
C MET A 1 -6.01 45.18 -13.03
N PRO A 2 -6.10 44.43 -14.15
CA PRO A 2 -7.38 43.89 -14.60
C PRO A 2 -7.94 42.95 -13.53
N ALA A 3 -9.23 43.07 -13.20
CA ALA A 3 -9.89 42.17 -12.27
C ALA A 3 -9.70 40.73 -12.73
N LYS A 4 -9.23 39.87 -11.81
CA LYS A 4 -9.00 38.44 -12.03
C LYS A 4 -10.31 37.84 -12.57
N GLN A 5 -10.38 37.50 -13.86
CA GLN A 5 -11.56 36.89 -14.44
C GLN A 5 -11.78 35.53 -13.79
N MET A 6 -12.75 35.45 -12.89
CA MET A 6 -13.18 34.19 -12.28
C MET A 6 -14.21 33.53 -13.21
N ALA A 7 -14.14 32.21 -13.32
CA ALA A 7 -15.14 31.44 -14.06
C ALA A 7 -16.53 31.62 -13.42
N SER A 8 -17.55 31.86 -14.26
CA SER A 8 -18.93 31.96 -13.76
C SER A 8 -19.43 30.61 -13.27
N SER A 9 -20.43 30.62 -12.37
CA SER A 9 -21.08 29.39 -11.90
C SER A 9 -21.64 28.53 -13.04
N HIS A 10 -22.10 29.16 -14.13
CA HIS A 10 -22.59 28.47 -15.32
C HIS A 10 -21.45 27.84 -16.12
N ALA A 11 -20.30 28.51 -16.24
CA ALA A 11 -19.10 27.95 -16.84
C ALA A 11 -18.60 26.73 -16.05
N MET A 12 -18.56 26.82 -14.72
CA MET A 12 -18.17 25.70 -13.86
C MET A 12 -19.16 24.52 -13.96
N LYS A 13 -20.47 24.77 -13.97
CA LYS A 13 -21.48 23.70 -14.15
C LYS A 13 -21.32 22.99 -15.49
N ARG A 14 -21.09 23.74 -16.58
CA ARG A 14 -20.83 23.16 -17.91
C ARG A 14 -19.54 22.34 -17.93
N PHE A 15 -18.49 22.85 -17.30
CA PHE A 15 -17.23 22.14 -17.15
C PHE A 15 -17.41 20.82 -16.40
N PHE A 16 -18.05 20.83 -15.23
CA PHE A 16 -18.31 19.61 -14.46
C PHE A 16 -19.21 18.61 -15.19
N ARG A 17 -20.21 19.08 -15.93
CA ARG A 17 -21.07 18.22 -16.77
C ARG A 17 -20.33 17.58 -17.95
N ALA A 18 -19.21 18.16 -18.39
CA ALA A 18 -18.40 17.55 -19.44
C ALA A 18 -17.67 16.29 -18.96
N PHE A 19 -17.45 16.13 -17.65
CA PHE A 19 -16.84 14.94 -17.07
C PHE A 19 -17.86 13.81 -16.90
N ALA A 20 -18.25 13.20 -18.02
CA ALA A 20 -18.95 11.92 -17.98
C ALA A 20 -18.02 10.79 -17.48
N ILE A 21 -18.59 9.70 -16.95
CA ILE A 21 -17.84 8.54 -16.41
C ILE A 21 -16.80 7.95 -17.38
N PHE A 22 -17.00 8.14 -18.69
CA PHE A 22 -16.07 7.75 -19.75
C PHE A 22 -14.71 8.48 -19.71
N HIS A 23 -14.58 9.56 -18.93
CA HIS A 23 -13.33 10.31 -18.77
C HIS A 23 -12.43 9.78 -17.66
N ALA A 24 -12.84 8.75 -16.90
CA ALA A 24 -12.01 8.17 -15.83
C ALA A 24 -10.64 7.71 -16.35
N GLY A 25 -10.58 7.18 -17.58
CA GLY A 25 -9.31 6.82 -18.23
C GLY A 25 -8.39 8.01 -18.46
N ALA A 26 -8.93 9.16 -18.87
CA ALA A 26 -8.17 10.39 -19.08
C ALA A 26 -7.58 10.92 -17.77
N PHE A 27 -8.35 10.89 -16.67
CA PHE A 27 -7.83 11.29 -15.36
C PHE A 27 -6.70 10.39 -14.88
N ARG A 28 -6.86 9.06 -15.02
CA ARG A 28 -5.80 8.10 -14.69
C ARG A 28 -4.54 8.36 -15.51
N TRP A 29 -4.70 8.63 -16.81
CA TRP A 29 -3.60 8.99 -17.67
C TRP A 29 -2.88 10.27 -17.18
N VAL A 30 -3.62 11.33 -16.83
CA VAL A 30 -3.03 12.56 -16.28
C VAL A 30 -2.24 12.27 -14.99
N LEU A 31 -2.80 11.49 -14.05
CA LEU A 31 -2.10 11.11 -12.82
C LEU A 31 -0.79 10.35 -13.12
N GLN A 32 -0.84 9.41 -14.07
CA GLN A 32 0.30 8.62 -14.51
C GLN A 32 1.38 9.48 -15.20
N GLU A 33 1.01 10.44 -16.04
CA GLU A 33 1.96 11.37 -16.66
C GLU A 33 2.65 12.27 -15.63
N LEU A 34 1.87 12.83 -14.68
CA LEU A 34 2.41 13.64 -13.59
C LEU A 34 3.35 12.84 -12.70
N PHE A 35 3.00 11.58 -12.44
CA PHE A 35 3.85 10.66 -11.70
C PHE A 35 5.17 10.39 -12.43
N LEU A 36 5.13 10.02 -13.72
CA LEU A 36 6.33 9.80 -14.52
C LEU A 36 7.22 11.05 -14.61
N TRP A 37 6.61 12.21 -14.82
CA TRP A 37 7.33 13.49 -14.82
C TRP A 37 8.10 13.69 -13.51
N ARG A 38 7.46 13.39 -12.38
CA ARG A 38 8.08 13.55 -11.07
C ARG A 38 9.19 12.54 -10.80
N LEU A 39 9.01 11.27 -11.20
CA LEU A 39 10.06 10.25 -11.11
C LEU A 39 11.32 10.68 -11.89
N ARG A 40 11.16 11.23 -13.10
CA ARG A 40 12.29 11.74 -13.92
C ARG A 40 12.99 12.91 -13.27
N ARG A 41 12.22 13.82 -12.66
CA ARG A 41 12.77 15.00 -11.97
C ARG A 41 13.58 14.60 -10.74
N GLU A 42 13.10 13.63 -9.97
CA GLU A 42 13.70 13.21 -8.71
C GLU A 42 14.74 12.09 -8.87
N LYS A 43 14.86 11.50 -10.08
CA LYS A 43 15.81 10.42 -10.41
C LYS A 43 15.75 9.27 -9.41
N MET A 44 14.54 8.84 -9.12
CA MET A 44 14.28 7.77 -8.15
C MET A 44 14.97 6.46 -8.51
N ARG A 45 15.77 5.94 -7.57
CA ARG A 45 16.39 4.60 -7.66
C ARG A 45 15.46 3.50 -7.14
N VAL A 46 14.53 3.87 -6.28
CA VAL A 46 13.51 2.99 -5.70
C VAL A 46 12.16 3.70 -5.80
N VAL A 47 11.17 3.03 -6.37
CA VAL A 47 9.79 3.51 -6.44
C VAL A 47 8.97 2.69 -5.46
N MET A 48 8.55 3.34 -4.37
CA MET A 48 7.69 2.72 -3.37
C MET A 48 6.25 3.18 -3.54
N LEU A 49 5.36 2.21 -3.74
CA LEU A 49 3.94 2.43 -3.95
C LEU A 49 3.16 1.83 -2.79
N THR A 50 2.05 2.43 -2.40
CA THR A 50 1.11 1.88 -1.41
C THR A 50 -0.21 1.59 -2.10
N LEU A 51 -0.70 0.36 -1.98
CA LEU A 51 -2.03 -0.02 -2.45
C LEU A 51 -3.02 0.15 -1.30
N ASP A 52 -4.07 0.93 -1.53
CA ASP A 52 -5.08 1.21 -0.53
C ASP A 52 -6.49 1.27 -1.15
N THR A 53 -7.52 1.17 -0.30
CA THR A 53 -8.89 1.48 -0.69
C THR A 53 -9.47 2.52 0.24
N MET A 54 -10.13 3.52 -0.33
CA MET A 54 -10.80 4.56 0.46
C MET A 54 -12.29 4.50 0.20
N VAL A 55 -13.11 4.53 1.26
CA VAL A 55 -14.57 4.61 1.14
C VAL A 55 -14.96 6.08 1.00
N MET A 56 -15.49 6.42 -0.17
CA MET A 56 -16.08 7.74 -0.42
C MET A 56 -17.55 7.70 -0.03
N ASP A 57 -17.87 8.33 1.10
CA ASP A 57 -19.23 8.45 1.61
C ASP A 57 -20.05 9.39 0.72
N ASN A 58 -21.28 8.98 0.40
CA ASN A 58 -22.22 9.75 -0.39
C ASN A 58 -23.64 9.69 0.23
N ASP A 59 -23.75 9.42 1.54
CA ASP A 59 -25.04 9.24 2.21
C ASP A 59 -25.90 10.50 2.28
N GLU A 60 -25.30 11.68 2.19
CA GLU A 60 -26.02 12.97 2.18
C GLU A 60 -26.31 13.49 0.76
N ALA A 61 -25.84 12.81 -0.28
CA ALA A 61 -26.02 13.30 -1.64
C ALA A 61 -27.49 13.23 -2.08
N LEU A 62 -27.99 14.36 -2.61
CA LEU A 62 -29.34 14.54 -3.13
C LEU A 62 -29.59 13.74 -4.43
N GLN A 63 -28.53 13.44 -5.19
CA GLN A 63 -28.57 12.60 -6.38
C GLN A 63 -27.41 11.59 -6.30
N ARG A 64 -27.72 10.32 -6.57
CA ARG A 64 -26.78 9.20 -6.46
C ARG A 64 -26.89 8.33 -7.69
N GLU A 65 -25.76 8.08 -8.35
CA GLU A 65 -25.66 7.14 -9.46
C GLU A 65 -24.58 6.11 -9.12
N GLY A 66 -24.92 4.81 -9.18
CA GLY A 66 -23.94 3.74 -8.97
C GLY A 66 -23.42 3.58 -7.53
N CYS A 67 -24.06 4.20 -6.53
CA CYS A 67 -23.69 4.04 -5.11
C CYS A 67 -24.25 2.74 -4.52
N ASP A 68 -23.44 2.04 -3.74
CA ASP A 68 -23.80 0.81 -3.04
C ASP A 68 -23.35 0.90 -1.56
N PRO A 69 -23.96 0.14 -0.64
CA PRO A 69 -23.45 -0.01 0.73
C PRO A 69 -22.00 -0.51 0.75
N THR A 70 -21.16 0.18 1.51
CA THR A 70 -19.75 -0.18 1.73
C THR A 70 -19.59 -1.02 2.99
N TYR A 71 -18.39 -1.56 3.23
CA TYR A 71 -18.10 -2.29 4.49
C TYR A 71 -18.24 -1.39 5.74
N LYS A 72 -18.12 -0.06 5.58
CA LYS A 72 -18.38 0.93 6.63
C LYS A 72 -19.87 1.23 6.84
N LYS A 73 -20.76 0.50 6.15
CA LYS A 73 -22.23 0.64 6.19
C LYS A 73 -22.75 1.99 5.70
N VAL A 74 -21.94 2.75 4.96
CA VAL A 74 -22.36 3.98 4.27
C VAL A 74 -22.58 3.72 2.78
N LYS A 75 -23.52 4.43 2.13
CA LYS A 75 -23.72 4.32 0.69
C LYS A 75 -22.69 5.16 -0.06
N GLY A 76 -21.86 4.51 -0.87
CA GLY A 76 -20.75 5.21 -1.49
C GLY A 76 -19.98 4.39 -2.50
N PHE A 77 -18.74 4.81 -2.72
CA PHE A 77 -17.78 4.15 -3.59
C PHE A 77 -16.59 3.64 -2.79
N GLN A 78 -15.88 2.64 -3.32
CA GLN A 78 -14.66 2.12 -2.71
C GLN A 78 -13.54 2.02 -3.76
N PRO A 79 -13.05 3.15 -4.29
CA PRO A 79 -11.96 3.15 -5.25
C PRO A 79 -10.72 2.41 -4.72
N LEU A 80 -10.02 1.77 -5.66
CA LEU A 80 -8.68 1.27 -5.43
C LEU A 80 -7.70 2.41 -5.76
N HIS A 81 -6.80 2.73 -4.85
CA HIS A 81 -5.80 3.77 -5.04
C HIS A 81 -4.40 3.18 -5.01
N LEU A 82 -3.55 3.75 -5.86
CA LEU A 82 -2.11 3.57 -5.81
C LEU A 82 -1.48 4.89 -5.39
N ILE A 83 -0.74 4.86 -4.29
CA ILE A 83 -0.22 6.07 -3.63
C ILE A 83 1.30 6.05 -3.69
N TRP A 84 1.90 7.18 -4.02
CA TRP A 84 3.35 7.42 -3.98
C TRP A 84 3.60 8.72 -3.22
N GLU A 85 4.35 8.65 -2.12
CA GLU A 85 4.64 9.80 -1.23
C GLU A 85 3.40 10.64 -0.87
N GLY A 86 2.33 9.97 -0.43
CA GLY A 86 1.06 10.64 -0.11
C GLY A 86 0.35 11.27 -1.32
N LYS A 87 0.62 10.82 -2.55
CA LYS A 87 -0.05 11.31 -3.77
C LYS A 87 -0.67 10.14 -4.50
N ILE A 88 -1.94 10.26 -4.88
CA ILE A 88 -2.61 9.26 -5.71
C ILE A 88 -2.01 9.36 -7.12
N VAL A 89 -1.37 8.28 -7.57
CA VAL A 89 -0.73 8.18 -8.90
C VAL A 89 -1.51 7.30 -9.86
N ASP A 90 -2.41 6.47 -9.34
CA ASP A 90 -3.40 5.75 -10.12
C ASP A 90 -4.64 5.46 -9.27
N ALA A 91 -5.82 5.40 -9.89
CA ALA A 91 -7.07 5.11 -9.21
C ALA A 91 -8.04 4.33 -10.11
N ILE A 92 -8.58 3.21 -9.62
CA ILE A 92 -9.69 2.50 -10.26
C ILE A 92 -10.95 2.79 -9.46
N PHE A 93 -11.89 3.50 -10.08
CA PHE A 93 -13.22 3.74 -9.50
C PHE A 93 -14.02 2.45 -9.45
N ARG A 94 -14.58 2.15 -8.27
CA ARG A 94 -15.29 0.90 -7.98
C ARG A 94 -16.54 1.17 -7.15
N ARG A 95 -17.55 0.33 -7.32
CA ARG A 95 -18.78 0.34 -6.51
C ARG A 95 -18.49 0.01 -5.05
N GLY A 96 -19.27 0.56 -4.13
CA GLY A 96 -19.08 0.40 -2.68
C GLY A 96 -19.09 -1.05 -2.16
N LYS A 97 -19.82 -1.96 -2.82
CA LYS A 97 -19.87 -3.40 -2.46
C LYS A 97 -18.57 -4.17 -2.76
N ARG A 98 -17.65 -3.62 -3.56
CA ARG A 98 -16.42 -4.32 -3.94
C ARG A 98 -15.40 -4.26 -2.81
N HIS A 99 -15.05 -5.43 -2.26
CA HIS A 99 -13.95 -5.56 -1.31
C HIS A 99 -12.59 -5.27 -1.97
N SER A 100 -11.53 -5.12 -1.16
CA SER A 100 -10.16 -4.78 -1.58
C SER A 100 -9.64 -5.61 -2.76
N ASN A 101 -9.71 -6.94 -2.65
CA ASN A 101 -9.28 -7.92 -3.66
C ASN A 101 -10.37 -8.31 -4.69
N TYR A 102 -11.31 -7.42 -5.02
CA TYR A 102 -12.38 -7.77 -5.94
C TYR A 102 -11.87 -7.99 -7.39
N GLY A 103 -12.15 -9.18 -7.94
CA GLY A 103 -11.88 -9.52 -9.34
C GLY A 103 -10.40 -9.43 -9.70
N HIS A 104 -10.09 -8.78 -10.83
CA HIS A 104 -8.74 -8.60 -11.36
C HIS A 104 -8.24 -7.15 -11.24
N ASP A 105 -8.90 -6.32 -10.42
CA ASP A 105 -8.62 -4.87 -10.36
C ASP A 105 -7.20 -4.58 -9.83
N VAL A 106 -6.78 -5.29 -8.78
CA VAL A 106 -5.41 -5.20 -8.21
C VAL A 106 -4.38 -5.64 -9.24
N GLU A 107 -4.59 -6.80 -9.85
CA GLU A 107 -3.69 -7.34 -10.87
C GLU A 107 -3.53 -6.36 -12.03
N LYS A 108 -4.63 -5.84 -12.57
CA LYS A 108 -4.62 -4.91 -13.69
C LYS A 108 -3.90 -3.61 -13.33
N MET A 109 -4.13 -3.07 -12.13
CA MET A 109 -3.47 -1.85 -11.66
C MET A 109 -1.96 -2.05 -11.52
N ILE A 110 -1.53 -3.13 -10.84
CA ILE A 110 -0.11 -3.39 -10.58
C ILE A 110 0.64 -3.72 -11.88
N ARG A 111 0.08 -4.56 -12.77
CA ARG A 111 0.69 -4.83 -14.09
C ARG A 111 0.82 -3.54 -14.91
N GLY A 112 -0.23 -2.71 -14.91
CA GLY A 112 -0.26 -1.45 -15.63
C GLY A 112 0.82 -0.48 -15.17
N ILE A 113 0.90 -0.22 -13.86
CA ILE A 113 1.89 0.72 -13.33
C ILE A 113 3.33 0.21 -13.46
N VAL A 114 3.58 -1.08 -13.26
CA VAL A 114 4.92 -1.67 -13.41
C VAL A 114 5.37 -1.57 -14.87
N SER A 115 4.49 -1.89 -15.82
CA SER A 115 4.77 -1.73 -17.25
C SER A 115 5.05 -0.26 -17.58
N LEU A 116 4.21 0.66 -17.10
CA LEU A 116 4.41 2.10 -17.31
C LEU A 116 5.78 2.59 -16.81
N ILE A 117 6.14 2.24 -15.58
CA ILE A 117 7.42 2.64 -14.97
C ILE A 117 8.59 2.05 -15.78
N ARG A 118 8.57 0.74 -16.06
CA ARG A 118 9.68 0.08 -16.75
C ARG A 118 9.86 0.55 -18.19
N THR A 119 8.78 0.88 -18.88
CA THR A 119 8.83 1.29 -20.30
C THR A 119 9.14 2.77 -20.49
N ARG A 120 8.66 3.64 -19.59
CA ARG A 120 8.71 5.10 -19.78
C ARG A 120 9.53 5.86 -18.75
N TYR A 121 10.00 5.19 -17.70
CA TYR A 121 10.90 5.78 -16.71
C TYR A 121 12.27 5.07 -16.72
N ASP A 122 12.33 3.84 -16.22
CA ASP A 122 13.58 3.07 -16.13
C ASP A 122 13.24 1.58 -15.96
N ALA A 123 13.72 0.74 -16.87
CA ALA A 123 13.47 -0.70 -16.86
C ALA A 123 14.13 -1.43 -15.67
N SER A 124 15.17 -0.84 -15.09
CA SER A 124 15.99 -1.39 -14.00
C SER A 124 15.64 -0.85 -12.62
N VAL A 125 14.74 0.14 -12.53
CA VAL A 125 14.38 0.73 -11.24
C VAL A 125 13.79 -0.32 -10.30
N SER A 126 14.20 -0.27 -9.04
CA SER A 126 13.64 -1.13 -8.01
C SER A 126 12.23 -0.64 -7.66
N ILE A 127 11.23 -1.51 -7.77
CA ILE A 127 9.84 -1.18 -7.43
C ILE A 127 9.45 -2.00 -6.20
N ILE A 128 8.83 -1.35 -5.22
CA ILE A 128 8.34 -1.99 -3.98
C ILE A 128 6.90 -1.56 -3.74
N VAL A 129 6.03 -2.51 -3.40
CA VAL A 129 4.61 -2.26 -3.12
C VAL A 129 4.32 -2.56 -1.65
N ARG A 130 3.75 -1.58 -0.93
CA ARG A 130 3.19 -1.76 0.40
C ARG A 130 1.73 -2.17 0.28
N LEU A 131 1.38 -3.21 1.04
CA LEU A 131 0.06 -3.80 1.08
C LEU A 131 -0.48 -3.82 2.51
N ASP A 132 -1.74 -3.45 2.67
CA ASP A 132 -2.45 -3.61 3.94
C ASP A 132 -2.98 -5.04 4.14
N ALA A 133 -3.64 -5.25 5.28
CA ALA A 133 -4.27 -6.53 5.60
C ALA A 133 -5.44 -6.87 4.66
N GLY A 134 -6.06 -5.89 4.00
CA GLY A 134 -7.08 -6.09 2.97
C GLY A 134 -6.52 -6.70 1.68
N PHE A 135 -5.22 -6.55 1.41
CA PHE A 135 -4.54 -7.12 0.24
C PHE A 135 -3.63 -8.31 0.57
N PHE A 136 -3.64 -8.79 1.82
CA PHE A 136 -2.83 -9.92 2.27
C PHE A 136 -3.35 -11.25 1.68
N ASP A 137 -2.97 -11.54 0.44
CA ASP A 137 -3.45 -12.69 -0.33
C ASP A 137 -2.33 -13.35 -1.15
N ALA A 138 -2.38 -14.67 -1.24
CA ALA A 138 -1.37 -15.49 -1.93
C ALA A 138 -1.22 -15.12 -3.41
N LYS A 139 -2.32 -14.78 -4.08
CA LYS A 139 -2.32 -14.42 -5.51
C LYS A 139 -1.64 -13.09 -5.74
N ASN A 140 -1.82 -12.14 -4.81
CA ASN A 140 -1.12 -10.86 -4.87
C ASN A 140 0.39 -11.07 -4.70
N PHE A 141 0.83 -11.90 -3.75
CA PHE A 141 2.27 -12.16 -3.58
C PHE A 141 2.88 -12.86 -4.79
N ALA A 142 2.20 -13.87 -5.34
CA ALA A 142 2.64 -14.54 -6.56
C ALA A 142 2.75 -13.57 -7.75
N LEU A 143 1.78 -12.66 -7.91
CA LEU A 143 1.85 -11.62 -8.94
C LEU A 143 3.08 -10.71 -8.79
N LEU A 144 3.40 -10.30 -7.56
CA LEU A 144 4.54 -9.42 -7.28
C LEU A 144 5.88 -10.13 -7.55
N ASP A 145 5.97 -11.41 -7.19
CA ASP A 145 7.09 -12.29 -7.53
C ASP A 145 7.24 -12.43 -9.05
N ASP A 146 6.14 -12.73 -9.78
CA ASP A 146 6.13 -12.88 -11.24
C ASP A 146 6.56 -11.60 -11.96
N LEU A 147 6.17 -10.44 -11.42
CA LEU A 147 6.58 -9.14 -11.94
C LEU A 147 8.02 -8.78 -11.52
N GLY A 148 8.64 -9.52 -10.61
CA GLY A 148 9.98 -9.24 -10.09
C GLY A 148 10.05 -7.91 -9.35
N ILE A 149 9.05 -7.62 -8.50
CA ILE A 149 8.99 -6.41 -7.68
C ILE A 149 8.86 -6.77 -6.20
N GLY A 150 9.40 -5.90 -5.34
CA GLY A 150 9.41 -6.12 -3.90
C GLY A 150 8.05 -5.85 -3.29
N PHE A 151 7.77 -6.43 -2.12
CA PHE A 151 6.59 -6.04 -1.35
C PHE A 151 6.81 -5.98 0.15
N VAL A 152 6.00 -5.17 0.84
CA VAL A 152 5.91 -5.14 2.30
C VAL A 152 4.43 -5.21 2.67
N ALA A 153 3.97 -6.40 3.05
CA ALA A 153 2.57 -6.67 3.33
C ALA A 153 2.31 -6.76 4.84
N THR A 154 1.26 -6.10 5.30
CA THR A 154 0.78 -6.25 6.69
C THR A 154 -0.29 -7.31 6.74
N GLY A 155 -0.15 -8.30 7.62
CA GLY A 155 -1.17 -9.31 7.87
C GLY A 155 -1.75 -9.19 9.27
N LYS A 156 -2.92 -9.81 9.47
CA LYS A 156 -3.46 -10.07 10.80
C LYS A 156 -2.76 -11.29 11.40
N VAL A 157 -2.59 -11.28 12.72
CA VAL A 157 -2.03 -12.41 13.46
C VAL A 157 -3.15 -13.40 13.78
N TYR A 158 -2.99 -14.63 13.29
CA TYR A 158 -3.87 -15.77 13.58
C TYR A 158 -3.17 -16.75 14.52
N ASP A 159 -3.92 -17.66 15.15
CA ASP A 159 -3.37 -18.59 16.15
C ASP A 159 -2.18 -19.44 15.67
N PRO A 160 -2.15 -19.95 14.41
CA PRO A 160 -0.96 -20.65 13.90
C PRO A 160 0.30 -19.79 13.83
N ILE A 161 0.14 -18.47 13.68
CA ILE A 161 1.27 -17.52 13.72
C ILE A 161 1.74 -17.38 15.18
N LYS A 162 0.81 -17.28 16.14
CA LYS A 162 1.15 -17.18 17.56
C LYS A 162 1.92 -18.40 18.05
N GLU A 163 1.52 -19.61 17.66
CA GLU A 163 2.23 -20.85 17.99
C GLU A 163 3.67 -20.83 17.46
N LYS A 164 3.85 -20.45 16.19
CA LYS A 164 5.20 -20.28 15.59
C LYS A 164 6.03 -19.25 16.35
N VAL A 165 5.43 -18.13 16.75
CA VAL A 165 6.09 -17.05 17.48
C VAL A 165 6.48 -17.47 18.90
N GLN A 166 5.64 -18.22 19.60
CA GLN A 166 5.93 -18.77 20.93
C GLN A 166 7.12 -19.75 20.91
N ALA A 167 7.29 -20.49 19.81
CA ALA A 167 8.43 -21.38 19.62
C ALA A 167 9.76 -20.64 19.35
N ILE A 168 9.75 -19.32 19.10
CA ILE A 168 10.97 -18.55 18.84
C ILE A 168 11.74 -18.30 20.15
N PRO A 169 13.00 -18.77 20.26
CA PRO A 169 13.81 -18.54 21.45
C PRO A 169 13.99 -17.04 21.74
N LYS A 170 13.93 -16.65 23.02
CA LYS A 170 14.11 -15.25 23.47
C LYS A 170 15.36 -14.57 22.87
N LYS A 171 16.46 -15.32 22.67
CA LYS A 171 17.71 -14.82 22.07
C LYS A 171 17.59 -14.36 20.61
N LYS A 172 16.55 -14.81 19.87
CA LYS A 172 16.30 -14.39 18.49
C LYS A 172 15.43 -13.14 18.39
N TRP A 173 14.85 -12.69 19.50
CA TRP A 173 14.10 -11.45 19.55
C TRP A 173 15.07 -10.27 19.57
N LYS A 174 14.70 -9.23 18.83
CA LYS A 174 15.42 -7.97 18.74
C LYS A 174 14.47 -6.83 19.09
N GLU A 175 15.04 -5.64 19.27
CA GLU A 175 14.29 -4.43 19.55
C GLU A 175 14.43 -3.43 18.42
N TYR A 176 13.33 -2.76 18.13
CA TYR A 176 13.27 -1.60 17.26
C TYR A 176 12.64 -0.46 18.06
N ALA A 177 13.27 0.71 18.04
CA ALA A 177 12.77 1.89 18.73
C ALA A 177 12.63 3.04 17.73
N ASN A 178 11.57 3.82 17.89
CA ASN A 178 11.50 5.18 17.34
C ASN A 178 11.42 6.17 18.52
N GLU A 179 11.27 7.45 18.23
CA GLU A 179 11.22 8.51 19.24
C GLU A 179 10.11 8.33 20.29
N ARG A 180 9.07 7.52 20.01
CA ARG A 180 7.86 7.42 20.83
C ARG A 180 7.66 6.06 21.48
N GLN A 181 8.16 4.97 20.89
CA GLN A 181 7.78 3.62 21.28
C GLN A 181 8.88 2.60 20.94
N VAL A 182 8.89 1.49 21.69
CA VAL A 182 9.79 0.36 21.49
C VAL A 182 8.96 -0.87 21.13
N TRP A 183 9.41 -1.60 20.12
CA TRP A 183 8.83 -2.85 19.67
C TRP A 183 9.84 -3.98 19.83
N SER A 184 9.37 -5.11 20.36
CA SER A 184 10.09 -6.37 20.18
C SER A 184 9.69 -6.96 18.83
N TYR A 185 10.66 -7.48 18.09
CA TYR A 185 10.37 -8.20 16.86
C TYR A 185 11.20 -9.46 16.71
N ALA A 186 10.68 -10.40 15.92
CA ALA A 186 11.36 -11.63 15.57
C ALA A 186 11.17 -11.95 14.08
N ARG A 187 12.25 -12.39 13.43
CA ARG A 187 12.26 -12.83 12.04
C ARG A 187 12.08 -14.34 11.96
N PHE A 188 11.22 -14.80 11.05
CA PHE A 188 11.03 -16.22 10.73
C PHE A 188 10.55 -16.39 9.29
N SER A 189 10.53 -17.64 8.82
CA SER A 189 9.95 -17.99 7.52
C SER A 189 8.48 -18.32 7.69
N TYR A 190 7.62 -17.75 6.86
CA TYR A 190 6.17 -17.95 6.93
C TYR A 190 5.59 -18.38 5.59
N GLN A 191 4.76 -19.42 5.66
CA GLN A 191 4.03 -20.00 4.55
C GLN A 191 2.70 -20.51 5.09
N CYS A 192 1.59 -20.10 4.48
CA CYS A 192 0.31 -20.77 4.69
C CYS A 192 0.29 -22.06 3.88
N GLU A 193 -0.49 -23.05 4.31
CA GLU A 193 -0.57 -24.36 3.65
C GLU A 193 -0.93 -24.28 2.16
N SER A 194 -1.77 -23.31 1.78
CA SER A 194 -2.18 -23.09 0.39
C SER A 194 -1.14 -22.38 -0.48
N TRP A 195 -0.04 -21.91 0.09
CA TRP A 195 0.98 -21.14 -0.63
C TRP A 195 2.04 -22.07 -1.21
N LYS A 196 2.51 -21.75 -2.42
CA LYS A 196 3.57 -22.51 -3.10
C LYS A 196 4.97 -22.26 -2.55
N LYS A 197 5.12 -21.18 -1.77
CA LYS A 197 6.42 -20.64 -1.36
C LYS A 197 6.30 -19.97 0.00
N ALA A 198 7.38 -20.07 0.79
CA ALA A 198 7.54 -19.33 2.02
C ALA A 198 8.15 -17.95 1.78
N TYR A 199 7.72 -16.97 2.57
CA TYR A 199 8.24 -15.61 2.53
C TYR A 199 8.91 -15.26 3.86
N ARG A 200 9.73 -14.22 3.83
CA ARG A 200 10.28 -13.64 5.06
C ARG A 200 9.15 -12.97 5.84
N ALA A 201 9.05 -13.31 7.12
CA ALA A 201 8.11 -12.70 8.06
C ALA A 201 8.85 -12.01 9.20
N LEU A 202 8.33 -10.86 9.61
CA LEU A 202 8.64 -10.20 10.88
C LEU A 202 7.36 -10.16 11.70
N TYR A 203 7.41 -10.72 12.91
CA TYR A 203 6.38 -10.46 13.90
C TYR A 203 6.83 -9.32 14.78
N THR A 204 5.97 -8.33 14.97
CA THR A 204 6.25 -7.13 15.76
C THR A 204 5.20 -6.99 16.84
N ARG A 205 5.64 -6.76 18.08
CA ARG A 205 4.75 -6.43 19.20
C ARG A 205 5.25 -5.18 19.93
N PRO A 206 4.38 -4.19 20.17
CA PRO A 206 4.75 -3.04 20.98
C PRO A 206 5.06 -3.47 22.42
N GLN A 207 6.09 -2.89 23.01
CA GLN A 207 6.37 -3.08 24.44
C GLN A 207 5.60 -2.08 25.31
N TYR A 208 5.29 -0.90 24.77
CA TYR A 208 4.67 0.22 25.46
C TYR A 208 3.52 0.80 24.63
N ASP A 209 2.56 1.45 25.27
CA ASP A 209 1.63 2.43 24.71
C ASP A 209 1.83 3.72 25.51
N ASP A 210 2.36 4.76 24.87
CA ASP A 210 2.95 5.93 25.54
C ASP A 210 3.93 5.56 26.68
N GLN A 211 3.55 5.80 27.93
CA GLN A 211 4.36 5.50 29.14
C GLN A 211 3.99 4.18 29.80
N GLN A 212 2.94 3.49 29.34
CA GLN A 212 2.42 2.30 30.00
C GLN A 212 2.85 1.03 29.25
N ARG A 213 3.43 0.07 29.98
CA ARG A 213 3.80 -1.23 29.40
C ARG A 213 2.54 -2.03 29.09
N LEU A 214 2.36 -2.44 27.84
CA LEU A 214 1.20 -3.24 27.45
C LEU A 214 1.35 -4.68 27.95
N LEU A 215 0.31 -5.22 28.58
CA LEU A 215 0.20 -6.64 28.90
C LEU A 215 0.16 -7.46 27.61
N GLU A 216 0.69 -8.68 27.64
CA GLU A 216 0.89 -9.51 26.43
C GLU A 216 -0.40 -9.77 25.63
N PHE A 217 -1.55 -9.83 26.28
CA PHE A 217 -2.85 -10.04 25.63
C PHE A 217 -3.47 -8.76 25.02
N ALA A 218 -2.97 -7.57 25.36
CA ALA A 218 -3.52 -6.28 24.92
C ALA A 218 -2.71 -5.64 23.78
N ARG A 219 -1.66 -6.32 23.28
CA ARG A 219 -0.77 -5.79 22.25
C ARG A 219 -1.40 -5.98 20.86
N PRO A 220 -1.50 -4.93 20.03
CA PRO A 220 -1.83 -5.09 18.62
C PRO A 220 -0.64 -5.73 17.91
N ASP A 221 -0.64 -7.05 17.86
CA ASP A 221 0.39 -7.83 17.18
C ASP A 221 0.22 -7.70 15.66
N ASN A 222 1.33 -7.47 14.97
CA ASN A 222 1.35 -7.41 13.51
C ASN A 222 2.36 -8.41 12.94
N ILE A 223 2.03 -8.96 11.78
CA ILE A 223 2.96 -9.69 10.93
C ILE A 223 3.25 -8.86 9.68
N ILE A 224 4.52 -8.65 9.39
CA ILE A 224 5.02 -8.04 8.15
C ILE A 224 5.57 -9.18 7.30
N LEU A 225 5.12 -9.27 6.05
CA LEU A 225 5.57 -10.28 5.09
C LEU A 225 6.25 -9.61 3.90
N THR A 226 7.33 -10.22 3.40
CA THR A 226 8.08 -9.69 2.25
C THR A 226 8.83 -10.77 1.48
N ASN A 227 9.05 -10.52 0.19
CA ASN A 227 10.01 -11.25 -0.65
C ASN A 227 11.41 -10.57 -0.69
N LEU A 228 11.63 -9.53 0.12
CA LEU A 228 12.91 -8.84 0.24
C LEU A 228 13.82 -9.59 1.23
N VAL A 229 14.46 -10.65 0.74
CA VAL A 229 15.42 -11.46 1.49
C VAL A 229 16.52 -11.97 0.57
N SER A 230 17.74 -12.14 1.09
CA SER A 230 18.86 -12.70 0.33
C SER A 230 18.50 -14.00 -0.38
N GLY A 231 18.96 -14.15 -1.62
CA GLY A 231 18.65 -15.27 -2.49
C GLY A 231 17.38 -15.10 -3.34
N GLU A 232 16.53 -14.11 -3.03
CA GLU A 232 15.38 -13.80 -3.88
C GLU A 232 15.77 -12.95 -5.09
N PRO A 233 15.37 -13.33 -6.33
CA PRO A 233 15.78 -12.61 -7.54
C PRO A 233 15.44 -11.12 -7.53
N VAL A 234 14.34 -10.75 -6.87
CA VAL A 234 13.91 -9.35 -6.74
C VAL A 234 14.92 -8.50 -5.99
N LEU A 235 15.49 -9.02 -4.90
CA LEU A 235 16.44 -8.30 -4.06
C LEU A 235 17.84 -8.33 -4.70
N GLU A 236 18.22 -9.47 -5.30
CA GLU A 236 19.52 -9.65 -5.96
C GLU A 236 19.71 -8.80 -7.22
N ARG A 237 18.62 -8.30 -7.82
CA ARG A 237 18.68 -7.35 -8.93
C ARG A 237 18.78 -5.90 -8.48
N MET A 238 18.49 -5.60 -7.21
CA MET A 238 18.58 -4.23 -6.70
C MET A 238 20.05 -3.78 -6.61
N PRO A 239 20.34 -2.49 -6.77
CA PRO A 239 21.66 -1.94 -6.49
C PRO A 239 22.11 -2.27 -5.06
N ARG A 240 23.40 -2.51 -4.84
CA ARG A 240 23.95 -2.98 -3.55
C ARG A 240 23.42 -2.20 -2.33
N ALA A 241 23.53 -0.88 -2.34
CA ALA A 241 23.05 -0.04 -1.22
C ALA A 241 21.54 -0.16 -0.97
N VAL A 242 20.75 -0.37 -2.03
CA VAL A 242 19.30 -0.59 -1.92
C VAL A 242 19.04 -1.99 -1.35
N ARG A 243 19.76 -3.01 -1.82
CA ARG A 243 19.68 -4.38 -1.31
C ARG A 243 19.99 -4.46 0.18
N GLU A 244 21.12 -3.90 0.60
CA GLU A 244 21.55 -3.89 2.01
C GLU A 244 20.48 -3.22 2.88
N TYR A 245 19.96 -2.06 2.46
CA TYR A 245 18.90 -1.35 3.18
C TYR A 245 17.61 -2.19 3.33
N TRP A 246 17.17 -2.86 2.26
CA TRP A 246 15.92 -3.64 2.27
C TRP A 246 16.05 -5.03 2.91
N GLU A 247 17.27 -5.53 3.04
CA GLU A 247 17.55 -6.75 3.77
C GLU A 247 17.47 -6.54 5.30
N GLU A 248 17.65 -5.31 5.78
CA GLU A 248 17.55 -5.00 7.21
C GLU A 248 16.11 -5.10 7.75
N ASP A 249 15.95 -5.72 8.93
CA ASP A 249 14.64 -5.84 9.59
C ASP A 249 14.06 -4.47 9.94
N THR A 250 14.91 -3.58 10.42
CA THR A 250 14.56 -2.24 10.91
C THR A 250 13.99 -1.37 9.80
N SER A 251 14.52 -1.47 8.58
CA SER A 251 13.99 -0.77 7.40
C SER A 251 12.57 -1.22 7.05
N LEU A 252 12.31 -2.54 7.10
CA LEU A 252 10.96 -3.08 6.85
C LEU A 252 9.96 -2.60 7.92
N ILE A 253 10.36 -2.61 9.20
CA ILE A 253 9.53 -2.14 10.30
C ILE A 253 9.27 -0.63 10.18
N TYR A 254 10.29 0.16 9.84
CA TYR A 254 10.15 1.58 9.58
C TYR A 254 9.11 1.86 8.49
N HIS A 255 9.23 1.21 7.33
CA HIS A 255 8.30 1.43 6.21
C HIS A 255 6.88 0.89 6.48
N HIS A 256 6.74 -0.12 7.34
CA HIS A 256 5.47 -0.57 7.86
C HIS A 256 4.81 0.49 8.76
N HIS A 257 5.56 1.15 9.64
CA HIS A 257 5.02 2.21 10.51
C HIS A 257 4.69 3.51 9.76
N GLN A 258 5.37 3.80 8.65
CA GLN A 258 5.09 4.97 7.80
C GLN A 258 3.76 4.88 7.02
N ARG A 259 3.00 3.78 7.14
CA ARG A 259 1.71 3.64 6.46
C ARG A 259 0.70 4.73 6.83
N GLY A 260 0.69 5.17 8.09
CA GLY A 260 -0.21 6.25 8.54
C GLY A 260 0.03 7.59 7.83
N ALA A 261 1.25 7.83 7.31
CA ALA A 261 1.56 9.02 6.52
C ALA A 261 0.98 8.94 5.10
N ASP A 262 0.91 7.75 4.50
CA ASP A 262 0.31 7.57 3.17
C ASP A 262 -1.22 7.70 3.18
N GLU A 263 -1.84 7.51 4.35
CA GLU A 263 -3.29 7.67 4.55
C GLU A 263 -3.69 9.14 4.75
N LEU A 264 -2.74 10.07 4.93
CA LEU A 264 -3.03 11.50 5.07
C LEU A 264 -3.87 12.11 3.93
N PRO A 265 -3.70 11.73 2.65
CA PRO A 265 -4.57 12.18 1.57
C PRO A 265 -6.03 11.79 1.77
N HIS A 266 -6.31 10.79 2.59
CA HIS A 266 -7.66 10.34 2.90
C HIS A 266 -8.31 11.09 4.08
N ARG A 267 -7.54 11.93 4.80
CA ARG A 267 -8.02 12.66 6.00
C ARG A 267 -8.44 14.10 5.74
N GLY A 268 -8.27 14.60 4.51
CA GLY A 268 -8.62 15.97 4.13
C GLY A 268 -10.07 16.16 3.65
N LEU A 269 -11.01 15.33 4.13
CA LEU A 269 -12.44 15.43 3.82
C LEU A 269 -13.18 16.17 4.93
#